data_AF-A0A7W9J3Z2-F1
#
_entry.id   AF-A0A7W9J3Z2-F1
#
_cell.length_a   1.000
_cell.length_b   1.000
_cell.length_c   1.000
_cell.angle_alpha   90.00
_cell.angle_beta   90.00
_cell.angle_gamma   90.00
#
_symmetry.space_group_name_H-M   'P 1'
#
loop_
_entity.id
_entity.type
_entity.pdbx_description
1 polymer ?
#
loop_
_entity_poly.entity_id
_entity_poly.type
_entity_poly.pdbx_seq_one_letter_code
_entity_poly.pdbx_strand_id
1 'polypeptide(L)'
;MNSTVSSGRPRSISSVRTDGGPSTEAALELGRKLAEACEDHDVTGQWMAHHLAALVTAADGADEIAVEQRVEIVKTILMVWGARRRLPGDPPAHELDMVLSALDVLGDDRPWKFSRLQKYADGLDTAEAAGVPLVVKAASLERLTRQAVLALFWLACQEAASHNEDWLVTVTAAVAPLEDELTSTTRRVHRRLREFIDAEQLSGADADKEAGIDTSVLALGLRAMGAELVAIADELETNRP
;
A
#
# COMPACT_ATOMS: atom_id res chain seq x y z
N MET A 1 -32.90 29.67 64.82
CA MET A 1 -32.82 28.20 64.70
C MET A 1 -32.83 27.86 63.22
N ASN A 2 -31.66 27.39 62.74
CA ASN A 2 -31.28 26.57 61.56
C ASN A 2 -32.01 26.82 60.23
N SER A 3 -31.38 27.30 59.13
CA SER A 3 -30.18 26.84 58.39
C SER A 3 -30.22 25.37 57.97
N THR A 4 -30.56 25.13 56.70
CA THR A 4 -30.08 23.98 55.92
C THR A 4 -29.77 24.43 54.49
N VAL A 5 -28.48 24.61 54.25
CA VAL A 5 -27.84 24.70 52.94
C VAL A 5 -27.81 23.29 52.35
N SER A 6 -28.34 23.09 51.15
CA SER A 6 -28.08 21.89 50.34
C SER A 6 -27.29 22.30 49.11
N SER A 7 -25.97 22.15 49.23
CA SER A 7 -24.98 22.31 48.18
C SER A 7 -25.12 21.15 47.18
N GLY A 8 -25.94 21.35 46.15
CA GLY A 8 -25.98 20.48 44.96
C GLY A 8 -24.88 20.88 43.97
N ARG A 9 -23.75 20.18 44.04
CA ARG A 9 -22.63 20.19 43.09
C ARG A 9 -23.17 20.12 41.64
N PRO A 10 -22.79 21.01 40.70
CA PRO A 10 -23.10 20.78 39.30
C PRO A 10 -22.36 19.52 38.86
N ARG A 11 -23.15 18.51 38.50
CA ARG A 11 -22.70 17.24 37.93
C ARG A 11 -21.99 17.58 36.62
N SER A 12 -20.73 17.18 36.54
CA SER A 12 -19.98 17.06 35.30
C SER A 12 -20.83 16.29 34.28
N ILE A 13 -21.24 16.97 33.22
CA ILE A 13 -21.74 16.38 31.98
C ILE A 13 -20.49 15.78 31.33
N SER A 14 -20.18 14.50 31.59
CA SER A 14 -20.66 13.34 30.84
C SER A 14 -20.16 13.33 29.39
N SER A 15 -19.23 12.41 29.15
CA SER A 15 -19.27 11.47 28.03
C SER A 15 -19.02 12.02 26.63
N VAL A 16 -17.77 11.92 26.18
CA VAL A 16 -17.46 11.66 24.77
C VAL A 16 -16.45 10.51 24.67
N ARG A 17 -16.98 9.30 24.61
CA ARG A 17 -16.47 8.12 23.89
C ARG A 17 -17.76 7.50 23.34
N THR A 18 -17.95 7.23 22.06
CA THR A 18 -17.08 6.86 20.94
C THR A 18 -17.77 7.30 19.64
N ASP A 19 -17.01 7.42 18.53
CA ASP A 19 -17.36 6.94 17.18
C ASP A 19 -16.69 7.79 16.08
N GLY A 20 -15.57 7.28 15.55
CA GLY A 20 -15.17 7.36 14.14
C GLY A 20 -15.12 8.71 13.41
N GLY A 21 -14.74 9.81 14.05
CA GLY A 21 -14.33 11.06 13.38
C GLY A 21 -12.80 11.15 13.28
N PRO A 22 -12.22 11.93 12.34
CA PRO A 22 -10.78 12.15 12.30
C PRO A 22 -10.39 12.70 13.66
N SER A 23 -9.50 11.99 14.37
CA SER A 23 -9.03 12.45 15.65
C SER A 23 -8.37 13.81 15.40
N THR A 24 -8.97 14.90 15.88
CA THR A 24 -8.42 16.25 15.68
C THR A 24 -6.98 16.29 16.13
N GLU A 25 -6.67 15.61 17.24
CA GLU A 25 -5.32 15.42 17.75
C GLU A 25 -4.40 14.67 16.76
N ALA A 26 -4.87 13.60 16.13
CA ALA A 26 -4.10 12.87 15.13
C ALA A 26 -3.88 13.68 13.84
N ALA A 27 -4.86 14.49 13.43
CA ALA A 27 -4.69 15.41 12.31
C ALA A 27 -3.68 16.52 12.63
N LEU A 28 -3.67 17.03 13.87
CA LEU A 28 -2.67 18.00 14.29
C LEU A 28 -1.28 17.37 14.38
N GLU A 29 -1.18 16.13 14.84
CA GLU A 29 0.08 15.37 14.84
C GLU A 29 0.61 15.15 13.42
N LEU A 30 -0.26 14.82 12.46
CA LEU A 30 0.09 14.78 11.05
C LEU A 30 0.61 16.13 10.56
N GLY A 31 -0.03 17.23 10.99
CA GLY A 31 0.41 18.59 10.69
C GLY A 31 1.82 18.90 11.20
N ARG A 32 2.15 18.45 12.42
CA ARG A 32 3.50 18.61 13.00
C ARG A 32 4.54 17.85 12.19
N LYS A 33 4.29 16.57 11.92
CA LYS A 33 5.19 15.75 11.09
C LYS A 33 5.40 16.36 9.70
N LEU A 34 4.34 16.85 9.06
CA LEU A 34 4.44 17.51 7.75
C LEU A 34 5.25 18.81 7.82
N ALA A 35 5.15 19.57 8.91
CA ALA A 35 5.93 20.78 9.10
C ALA A 35 7.42 20.46 9.24
N GLU A 36 7.78 19.48 10.06
CA GLU A 36 9.17 19.01 10.23
C GLU A 36 9.74 18.53 8.89
N ALA A 37 8.98 17.73 8.13
CA ALA A 37 9.39 17.26 6.81
C ALA A 37 9.64 18.39 5.79
N CYS A 38 9.12 19.60 6.02
CA CYS A 38 9.31 20.75 5.13
C CYS A 38 10.42 21.71 5.61
N GLU A 39 10.86 21.61 6.86
CA GLU A 39 11.66 22.65 7.54
C GLU A 39 13.07 22.81 6.96
N ASP A 40 13.72 21.69 6.61
CA ASP A 40 15.11 21.66 6.12
C ASP A 40 15.25 21.85 4.59
N HIS A 41 14.28 22.52 3.98
CA HIS A 41 14.22 22.66 2.52
C HIS A 41 14.32 24.11 2.04
N ASP A 42 14.03 24.34 0.76
CA ASP A 42 14.11 25.66 0.14
C ASP A 42 13.17 26.67 0.82
N VAL A 43 13.22 27.92 0.34
CA VAL A 43 12.36 28.99 0.88
C VAL A 43 10.88 28.57 0.86
N THR A 44 10.44 27.82 -0.14
CA THR A 44 9.06 27.33 -0.20
C THR A 44 8.75 26.28 0.88
N GLY A 45 9.68 25.35 1.15
CA GLY A 45 9.57 24.40 2.25
C GLY A 45 9.48 25.07 3.61
N GLN A 46 10.36 26.03 3.88
CA GLN A 46 10.34 26.78 5.14
C GLN A 46 9.02 27.55 5.35
N TRP A 47 8.46 28.14 4.29
CA TRP A 47 7.15 28.78 4.36
C TRP A 47 6.03 27.77 4.61
N MET A 48 6.08 26.58 4.01
CA MET A 48 5.11 25.52 4.25
C MET A 48 5.18 25.00 5.68
N ALA A 49 6.40 24.75 6.19
CA ALA A 49 6.64 24.35 7.57
C ALA A 49 6.07 25.37 8.55
N HIS A 50 6.38 26.65 8.36
CA HIS A 50 5.86 27.73 9.20
C HIS A 50 4.34 27.82 9.15
N HIS A 51 3.74 27.69 7.97
CA HIS A 51 2.29 27.74 7.80
C HIS A 51 1.60 26.58 8.53
N LEU A 52 2.09 25.35 8.35
CA LEU A 52 1.56 24.16 9.04
C LEU A 52 1.72 24.27 10.56
N ALA A 53 2.87 24.72 11.05
CA ALA A 53 3.10 24.94 12.47
C ALA A 53 2.15 26.00 13.06
N ALA A 54 1.87 27.07 12.32
CA ALA A 54 0.91 28.09 12.72
C ALA A 54 -0.53 27.55 12.78
N LEU A 55 -0.93 26.73 11.80
CA LEU A 55 -2.24 26.06 11.80
C LEU A 55 -2.40 25.12 13.01
N VAL A 56 -1.36 24.33 13.30
CA VAL A 56 -1.35 23.43 14.47
C VAL A 56 -1.44 24.22 15.77
N THR A 57 -0.61 25.25 15.93
CA THR A 57 -0.59 26.11 17.13
C THR A 57 -1.93 26.78 17.37
N ALA A 58 -2.57 27.28 16.31
CA ALA A 58 -3.91 27.83 16.39
C ALA A 58 -4.88 26.77 16.93
N ALA A 59 -4.96 25.61 16.28
CA ALA A 59 -5.90 24.57 16.68
C ALA A 59 -5.65 23.99 18.09
N ASP A 60 -4.42 24.03 18.61
CA ASP A 60 -4.06 23.62 19.98
C ASP A 60 -4.53 24.62 21.05
N GLY A 61 -4.75 25.90 20.70
CA GLY A 61 -5.26 26.95 21.59
C GLY A 61 -6.75 26.83 21.93
N ALA A 62 -7.21 25.62 22.26
CA ALA A 62 -8.57 25.09 22.22
C ALA A 62 -9.70 25.91 22.90
N ASP A 63 -9.37 26.90 23.72
CA ASP A 63 -10.35 27.77 24.39
C ASP A 63 -10.74 29.03 23.60
N GLU A 64 -9.96 29.41 22.58
CA GLU A 64 -10.14 30.70 21.87
C GLU A 64 -10.68 30.57 20.43
N ILE A 65 -10.78 29.35 19.89
CA ILE A 65 -11.09 29.13 18.47
C ILE A 65 -12.45 28.46 18.28
N ALA A 66 -13.23 28.99 17.33
CA ALA A 66 -14.50 28.40 16.93
C ALA A 66 -14.31 26.98 16.36
N VAL A 67 -15.26 26.09 16.65
CA VAL A 67 -15.24 24.68 16.21
C VAL A 67 -15.10 24.59 14.68
N GLU A 68 -15.74 25.49 13.94
CA GLU A 68 -15.70 25.57 12.48
C GLU A 68 -14.29 25.84 11.96
N GLN A 69 -13.54 26.71 12.63
CA GLN A 69 -12.17 27.04 12.25
C GLN A 69 -11.23 25.86 12.53
N ARG A 70 -11.48 25.10 13.59
CA ARG A 70 -10.73 23.86 13.88
C ARG A 70 -10.96 22.78 12.82
N VAL A 71 -12.19 22.64 12.35
CA VAL A 71 -12.53 21.72 11.24
C VAL A 71 -11.82 22.12 9.95
N GLU A 72 -11.77 23.41 9.63
CA GLU A 72 -11.08 23.87 8.42
C GLU A 72 -9.56 23.67 8.50
N ILE A 73 -8.96 23.82 9.69
CA ILE A 73 -7.54 23.50 9.92
C ILE A 73 -7.27 22.02 9.65
N VAL A 74 -8.05 21.12 10.23
CA VAL A 74 -7.92 19.67 10.01
C VAL A 74 -8.03 19.34 8.53
N LYS A 75 -9.06 19.86 7.86
CA LYS A 75 -9.26 19.67 6.42
C LYS A 75 -8.08 20.17 5.60
N THR A 76 -7.48 21.31 5.97
CA THR A 76 -6.31 21.86 5.29
C THR A 76 -5.11 20.94 5.43
N ILE A 77 -4.83 20.42 6.62
CA ILE A 77 -3.74 19.46 6.85
C ILE A 77 -3.95 18.21 5.99
N LEU A 78 -5.17 17.68 5.93
CA LEU A 78 -5.50 16.51 5.10
C LEU A 78 -5.35 16.81 3.60
N MET A 79 -5.69 18.00 3.13
CA MET A 79 -5.43 18.41 1.74
C MET A 79 -3.94 18.47 1.43
N VAL A 80 -3.11 18.98 2.35
CA VAL A 80 -1.65 19.01 2.19
C VAL A 80 -1.09 17.59 2.12
N TRP A 81 -1.57 16.68 2.98
CA TRP A 81 -1.22 15.25 2.90
C TRP A 81 -1.60 14.62 1.55
N GLY A 82 -2.80 14.90 1.03
CA GLY A 82 -3.22 14.44 -0.29
C GLY A 82 -2.30 14.97 -1.42
N ALA A 83 -1.73 16.15 -1.24
CA ALA A 83 -0.79 16.77 -2.16
C ALA A 83 0.69 16.44 -1.85
N ARG A 84 0.99 15.52 -0.92
CA ARG A 84 2.36 15.29 -0.40
C ARG A 84 3.43 15.05 -1.46
N ARG A 85 3.07 14.45 -2.61
CA ARG A 85 3.99 14.20 -3.75
C ARG A 85 4.59 15.47 -4.35
N ARG A 86 3.97 16.63 -4.08
CA ARG A 86 4.39 17.94 -4.57
C ARG A 86 5.05 18.77 -3.47
N LEU A 87 5.23 18.22 -2.28
CA LEU A 87 5.94 18.91 -1.22
C LEU A 87 7.42 19.05 -1.59
N PRO A 88 8.05 20.17 -1.22
CA PRO A 88 9.47 20.38 -1.44
C PRO A 88 10.29 19.39 -0.61
N GLY A 89 11.43 18.97 -1.15
CA GLY A 89 12.36 18.07 -0.46
C GLY A 89 12.09 16.59 -0.69
N ASP A 90 12.21 15.78 0.36
CA ASP A 90 11.92 14.33 0.31
C ASP A 90 10.45 14.09 0.71
N PRO A 91 9.55 13.83 -0.26
CA PRO A 91 8.13 13.84 0.02
C PRO A 91 7.75 12.64 0.91
N PRO A 92 6.86 12.83 1.89
CA PRO A 92 6.40 11.75 2.75
C PRO A 92 5.88 10.54 1.94
N ALA A 93 6.27 9.34 2.33
CA ALA A 93 5.90 8.08 1.68
C ALA A 93 6.25 8.00 0.18
N HIS A 94 7.33 8.65 -0.26
CA HIS A 94 7.77 8.64 -1.66
C HIS A 94 8.01 7.23 -2.21
N GLU A 95 8.69 6.37 -1.44
CA GLU A 95 8.97 4.98 -1.83
C GLU A 95 7.69 4.21 -2.15
N LEU A 96 6.67 4.38 -1.30
CA LEU A 96 5.36 3.76 -1.49
C LEU A 96 4.72 4.28 -2.78
N ASP A 97 4.80 5.58 -3.06
CA ASP A 97 4.29 6.16 -4.29
C ASP A 97 4.98 5.62 -5.55
N MET A 98 6.29 5.35 -5.49
CA MET A 98 7.02 4.74 -6.60
C MET A 98 6.55 3.30 -6.85
N VAL A 99 6.44 2.50 -5.80
CA VAL A 99 5.99 1.10 -5.91
C VAL A 99 4.56 1.04 -6.44
N LEU A 100 3.67 1.92 -5.97
CA LEU A 100 2.30 2.03 -6.44
C LEU A 100 2.22 2.47 -7.91
N SER A 101 3.03 3.45 -8.31
CA SER A 101 3.10 3.88 -9.71
C SER A 101 3.58 2.76 -10.63
N ALA A 102 4.55 1.96 -10.19
CA ALA A 102 5.04 0.82 -10.95
C ALA A 102 4.00 -0.31 -11.03
N LEU A 103 3.16 -0.49 -10.01
CA LEU A 103 1.98 -1.36 -10.07
C LEU A 103 0.92 -0.84 -11.05
N ASP A 104 0.71 0.48 -11.12
CA ASP A 104 -0.23 1.10 -12.07
C ASP A 104 0.25 0.93 -13.52
N VAL A 105 1.57 0.95 -13.77
CA VAL A 105 2.16 0.62 -15.09
C VAL A 105 1.89 -0.83 -15.47
N LEU A 106 1.87 -1.74 -14.49
CA LEU A 106 1.46 -3.13 -14.69
C LEU A 106 -0.03 -3.20 -15.14
N GLY A 107 -0.83 -2.20 -14.78
CA GLY A 107 -2.18 -1.99 -15.27
C GLY A 107 -3.26 -2.72 -14.47
N ASP A 108 -4.45 -2.12 -14.43
CA ASP A 108 -5.60 -2.63 -13.68
C ASP A 108 -6.19 -3.93 -14.23
N ASP A 109 -5.93 -4.22 -15.51
CA ASP A 109 -6.84 -5.04 -16.29
C ASP A 109 -6.30 -6.43 -16.63
N ARG A 110 -5.23 -6.88 -15.96
CA ARG A 110 -4.36 -8.05 -16.23
C ARG A 110 -3.20 -7.65 -17.14
N PRO A 111 -1.98 -7.48 -16.59
CA PRO A 111 -0.79 -7.04 -17.33
C PRO A 111 -0.47 -7.95 -18.53
N TRP A 112 -0.94 -9.20 -18.43
CA TRP A 112 -0.71 -10.24 -19.40
C TRP A 112 -1.97 -10.67 -20.17
N LYS A 113 -2.96 -9.78 -20.30
CA LYS A 113 -4.22 -10.01 -21.05
C LYS A 113 -4.01 -10.56 -22.47
N PHE A 114 -2.89 -10.20 -23.08
CA PHE A 114 -2.53 -10.62 -24.43
C PHE A 114 -2.01 -12.05 -24.52
N SER A 115 -1.45 -12.60 -23.43
CA SER A 115 -0.96 -13.96 -23.47
C SER A 115 -2.06 -14.96 -23.10
N ARG A 116 -2.28 -15.86 -24.04
CA ARG A 116 -3.18 -17.03 -23.94
C ARG A 116 -2.39 -18.33 -23.80
N LEU A 117 -1.06 -18.25 -23.64
CA LEU A 117 -0.16 -19.40 -23.62
C LEU A 117 -0.48 -20.38 -22.50
N GLN A 118 -0.75 -19.87 -21.28
CA GLN A 118 -1.16 -20.72 -20.16
C GLN A 118 -2.45 -21.46 -20.46
N LYS A 119 -3.49 -20.75 -20.93
CA LYS A 119 -4.78 -21.36 -21.30
C LYS A 119 -4.64 -22.41 -22.40
N TYR A 120 -3.74 -22.19 -23.35
CA TYR A 120 -3.42 -23.18 -24.38
C TYR A 120 -2.76 -24.42 -23.77
N ALA A 121 -1.76 -24.24 -22.92
CA ALA A 121 -1.05 -25.34 -22.25
C ALA A 121 -1.97 -26.16 -21.32
N ASP A 122 -2.85 -25.51 -20.56
CA ASP A 122 -3.82 -26.16 -19.67
C ASP A 122 -4.85 -27.02 -20.43
N GLY A 123 -5.04 -26.74 -21.73
CA GLY A 123 -5.99 -27.47 -22.59
C GLY A 123 -5.39 -28.71 -23.26
N LEU A 124 -4.09 -28.95 -23.13
CA LEU A 124 -3.42 -30.10 -23.73
C LEU A 124 -3.54 -31.33 -22.81
N ASP A 125 -3.82 -32.50 -23.39
CA ASP A 125 -3.65 -33.75 -22.67
C ASP A 125 -2.16 -34.18 -22.58
N THR A 126 -1.89 -35.29 -21.90
CA THR A 126 -0.51 -35.76 -21.68
C THR A 126 0.21 -36.16 -22.98
N ALA A 127 -0.51 -36.68 -23.97
CA ALA A 127 0.06 -37.07 -25.25
C ALA A 127 0.31 -35.84 -26.14
N GLU A 128 -0.63 -34.90 -26.14
CA GLU A 128 -0.51 -33.63 -26.86
C GLU A 128 0.63 -32.77 -26.30
N ALA A 129 0.74 -32.66 -24.97
CA ALA A 129 1.84 -31.95 -24.30
C ALA A 129 3.21 -32.53 -24.64
N ALA A 130 3.32 -33.87 -24.76
CA ALA A 130 4.55 -34.54 -25.18
C ALA A 130 4.91 -34.26 -26.66
N GLY A 131 3.92 -33.93 -27.49
CA GLY A 131 4.12 -33.56 -28.89
C GLY A 131 4.61 -32.13 -29.11
N VAL A 132 4.43 -31.23 -28.13
CA VAL A 132 4.85 -29.81 -28.21
C VAL A 132 5.63 -29.35 -26.97
N PRO A 133 6.73 -30.05 -26.59
CA PRO A 133 7.42 -29.81 -25.32
C PRO A 133 7.98 -28.39 -25.17
N LEU A 134 8.40 -27.75 -26.28
CA LEU A 134 8.88 -26.37 -26.26
C LEU A 134 7.77 -25.36 -25.97
N VAL A 135 6.53 -25.63 -26.42
CA VAL A 135 5.38 -24.75 -26.15
C VAL A 135 4.98 -24.84 -24.69
N VAL A 136 4.99 -26.06 -24.12
CA VAL A 136 4.75 -26.30 -22.69
C VAL A 136 5.80 -25.60 -21.82
N LYS A 137 7.08 -25.65 -22.21
CA LYS A 137 8.16 -24.93 -21.53
C LYS A 137 8.01 -23.41 -21.64
N ALA A 138 7.63 -22.89 -22.81
CA ALA A 138 7.37 -21.46 -22.99
C ALA A 138 6.21 -20.96 -22.09
N ALA A 139 5.12 -21.72 -22.00
CA ALA A 139 4.01 -21.40 -21.09
C ALA A 139 4.46 -21.43 -19.61
N SER A 140 5.28 -22.42 -19.24
CA SER A 140 5.82 -22.55 -17.88
C SER A 140 6.78 -21.40 -17.52
N LEU A 141 7.67 -21.01 -18.43
CA LEU A 141 8.57 -19.87 -18.27
C LEU A 141 7.78 -18.58 -18.08
N GLU A 142 6.77 -18.36 -18.92
CA GLU A 142 5.91 -17.20 -18.80
C GLU A 142 5.24 -17.17 -17.42
N ARG A 143 4.62 -18.28 -17.00
CA ARG A 143 3.98 -18.40 -15.68
C ARG A 143 4.94 -18.03 -14.54
N LEU A 144 6.12 -18.65 -14.52
CA LEU A 144 7.14 -18.38 -13.50
C LEU A 144 7.58 -16.91 -13.50
N THR A 145 7.75 -16.31 -14.68
CA THR A 145 8.11 -14.90 -14.81
C THR A 145 7.03 -13.99 -14.24
N ARG A 146 5.75 -14.27 -14.54
CA ARG A 146 4.61 -13.52 -13.98
C ARG A 146 4.57 -13.60 -12.46
N GLN A 147 4.72 -14.81 -11.91
CA GLN A 147 4.74 -15.03 -10.46
C GLN A 147 5.91 -14.28 -9.79
N ALA A 148 7.09 -14.33 -10.39
CA ALA A 148 8.27 -13.65 -9.87
C ALA A 148 8.13 -12.12 -9.87
N VAL A 149 7.61 -11.54 -10.96
CA VAL A 149 7.33 -10.10 -11.04
C VAL A 149 6.37 -9.68 -9.93
N LEU A 150 5.25 -10.40 -9.75
CA LEU A 150 4.28 -10.08 -8.70
C LEU A 150 4.86 -10.24 -7.29
N ALA A 151 5.68 -11.27 -7.06
CA ALA A 151 6.34 -11.48 -5.77
C ALA A 151 7.33 -10.35 -5.45
N LEU A 152 8.10 -9.87 -6.43
CA LEU A 152 9.00 -8.72 -6.25
C LEU A 152 8.23 -7.44 -5.92
N PHE A 153 7.12 -7.19 -6.62
CA PHE A 153 6.25 -6.05 -6.31
C PHE A 153 5.66 -6.13 -4.90
N TRP A 154 5.26 -7.32 -4.47
CA TRP A 154 4.76 -7.54 -3.11
C TRP A 154 5.82 -7.28 -2.04
N LEU A 155 7.04 -7.78 -2.25
CA LEU A 155 8.16 -7.51 -1.35
C LEU A 155 8.48 -6.02 -1.30
N ALA A 156 8.54 -5.36 -2.46
CA ALA A 156 8.76 -3.92 -2.53
C ALA A 156 7.65 -3.13 -1.82
N CYS A 157 6.39 -3.59 -1.89
CA CYS A 157 5.30 -2.98 -1.13
C CYS A 157 5.48 -3.15 0.38
N GLN A 158 5.89 -4.34 0.83
CA GLN A 158 6.12 -4.60 2.25
C GLN A 158 7.28 -3.76 2.78
N GLU A 159 8.39 -3.71 2.05
CA GLU A 159 9.57 -2.93 2.40
C GLU A 159 9.25 -1.43 2.44
N ALA A 160 8.59 -0.91 1.41
CA ALA A 160 8.14 0.48 1.39
C ALA A 160 7.14 0.77 2.52
N ALA A 161 6.24 -0.17 2.85
CA ALA A 161 5.31 0.00 3.96
C ALA A 161 6.03 -0.01 5.33
N SER A 162 7.04 -0.86 5.53
CA SER A 162 7.79 -0.90 6.79
C SER A 162 8.67 0.33 6.98
N HIS A 163 9.32 0.83 5.92
CA HIS A 163 10.07 2.09 6.00
C HIS A 163 9.18 3.31 6.28
N ASN A 164 7.89 3.24 5.92
CA ASN A 164 6.95 4.33 6.07
C ASN A 164 5.89 4.07 7.15
N GLU A 165 6.11 3.11 8.05
CA GLU A 165 5.15 2.70 9.08
C GLU A 165 4.69 3.90 9.92
N ASP A 166 5.63 4.75 10.33
CA ASP A 166 5.37 5.94 11.12
C ASP A 166 4.42 6.91 10.43
N TRP A 167 4.53 7.08 9.11
CA TRP A 167 3.60 7.91 8.33
C TRP A 167 2.23 7.25 8.20
N LEU A 168 2.20 5.95 7.92
CA LEU A 168 0.97 5.17 7.74
C LEU A 168 0.12 5.16 9.02
N VAL A 169 0.74 4.98 10.19
CA VAL A 169 0.04 4.97 11.48
C VAL A 169 -0.58 6.34 11.77
N THR A 170 0.20 7.42 11.63
CA THR A 170 -0.28 8.79 11.91
C THR A 170 -1.46 9.16 11.01
N VAL A 171 -1.37 8.85 9.72
CA VAL A 171 -2.40 9.17 8.72
C VAL A 171 -3.65 8.33 8.94
N THR A 172 -3.51 7.03 9.25
CA THR A 172 -4.66 6.17 9.53
C THR A 172 -5.46 6.69 10.72
N ALA A 173 -4.79 7.21 11.76
CA ALA A 173 -5.44 7.84 12.91
C ALA A 173 -6.08 9.20 12.57
N ALA A 174 -5.48 9.96 11.65
CA ALA A 174 -5.95 11.28 11.24
C ALA A 174 -7.12 11.23 10.25
N VAL A 175 -7.25 10.17 9.45
CA VAL A 175 -8.16 10.12 8.30
C VAL A 175 -9.44 9.33 8.59
N ALA A 176 -9.48 8.39 9.54
CA ALA A 176 -10.74 7.68 9.88
C ALA A 176 -11.87 8.66 10.28
N PRO A 177 -13.00 8.78 9.53
CA PRO A 177 -13.60 7.86 8.58
C PRO A 177 -13.55 8.35 7.11
N LEU A 178 -12.87 9.45 6.81
CA LEU A 178 -12.57 9.85 5.44
C LEU A 178 -11.66 8.76 4.83
N GLU A 179 -11.92 8.32 3.60
CA GLU A 179 -11.04 7.36 2.96
C GLU A 179 -9.83 8.10 2.39
N ASP A 180 -8.63 7.77 2.88
CA ASP A 180 -7.39 8.22 2.26
C ASP A 180 -7.16 7.46 0.94
N GLU A 181 -6.73 8.18 -0.09
CA GLU A 181 -6.22 7.61 -1.34
C GLU A 181 -5.10 6.61 -1.05
N LEU A 182 -4.28 6.85 -0.02
CA LEU A 182 -3.22 5.92 0.41
C LEU A 182 -3.78 4.62 0.99
N THR A 183 -4.78 4.72 1.88
CA THR A 183 -5.39 3.55 2.52
C THR A 183 -6.17 2.71 1.51
N SER A 184 -6.90 3.37 0.60
CA SER A 184 -7.60 2.69 -0.49
C SER A 184 -6.62 2.02 -1.46
N THR A 185 -5.48 2.65 -1.74
CA THR A 185 -4.45 2.10 -2.63
C THR A 185 -3.73 0.91 -1.97
N THR A 186 -3.31 1.01 -0.71
CA THR A 186 -2.71 -0.10 0.04
C THR A 186 -3.68 -1.28 0.17
N ARG A 187 -4.97 -1.04 0.45
CA ARG A 187 -6.00 -2.09 0.44
C ARG A 187 -6.21 -2.70 -0.95
N ARG A 188 -6.17 -1.90 -2.01
CA ARG A 188 -6.30 -2.37 -3.39
C ARG A 188 -5.14 -3.29 -3.77
N VAL A 189 -3.92 -2.96 -3.40
CA VAL A 189 -2.73 -3.80 -3.58
C VAL A 189 -2.84 -5.09 -2.79
N HIS A 190 -3.21 -5.02 -1.51
CA HIS A 190 -3.38 -6.19 -0.66
C HIS A 190 -4.50 -7.14 -1.17
N ARG A 191 -5.63 -6.57 -1.62
CA ARG A 191 -6.71 -7.34 -2.25
C ARG A 191 -6.26 -8.00 -3.54
N ARG A 192 -5.49 -7.31 -4.40
CA ARG A 192 -4.95 -7.88 -5.64
C ARG A 192 -4.03 -9.05 -5.37
N LEU A 193 -3.16 -8.92 -4.38
CA LEU A 193 -2.28 -10.00 -3.98
C LEU A 193 -3.08 -11.24 -3.55
N ARG A 194 -4.09 -11.03 -2.70
CA ARG A 194 -4.99 -12.09 -2.24
C ARG A 194 -5.76 -12.72 -3.39
N GLU A 195 -6.36 -11.93 -4.30
CA GLU A 195 -7.08 -12.46 -5.46
C GLU A 195 -6.19 -13.28 -6.41
N PHE A 196 -4.91 -12.93 -6.54
CA PHE A 196 -3.97 -13.70 -7.35
C PHE A 196 -3.48 -14.98 -6.65
N ILE A 197 -3.34 -14.98 -5.33
CA ILE A 197 -2.94 -16.17 -4.56
C ILE A 197 -4.14 -17.13 -4.35
N ASP A 198 -5.33 -16.61 -4.03
CA ASP A 198 -6.54 -17.40 -3.75
C ASP A 198 -7.15 -18.01 -5.04
N ALA A 199 -6.95 -17.38 -6.20
CA ALA A 199 -7.32 -17.98 -7.49
C ALA A 199 -6.54 -19.29 -7.78
N GLU A 200 -5.45 -19.54 -7.04
CA GLU A 200 -4.64 -20.75 -7.13
C GLU A 200 -5.08 -21.83 -6.10
N GLN A 201 -5.70 -21.47 -4.97
CA GLN A 201 -6.20 -22.45 -3.97
C GLN A 201 -7.55 -23.09 -4.31
N LEU A 202 -8.30 -22.57 -5.29
CA LEU A 202 -9.59 -23.16 -5.71
C LEU A 202 -9.46 -24.40 -6.62
N SER A 203 -8.26 -24.95 -6.81
CA SER A 203 -8.05 -26.26 -7.47
C SER A 203 -7.51 -27.34 -6.53
N GLY A 204 -7.29 -27.08 -5.25
CA GLY A 204 -6.74 -28.06 -4.31
C GLY A 204 -7.26 -27.84 -2.90
N ALA A 205 -7.94 -28.84 -2.36
CA ALA A 205 -8.48 -28.84 -1.01
C ALA A 205 -7.36 -28.74 0.04
N ASP A 206 -7.01 -27.52 0.45
CA ASP A 206 -6.43 -27.17 1.76
C ASP A 206 -6.19 -25.65 1.83
N ALA A 207 -7.26 -24.89 2.12
CA ALA A 207 -7.27 -23.43 2.15
C ALA A 207 -7.16 -22.86 3.57
N ASP A 208 -6.17 -23.31 4.37
CA ASP A 208 -6.02 -22.80 5.76
C ASP A 208 -4.57 -22.69 6.26
N LYS A 209 -3.62 -22.44 5.37
CA LYS A 209 -2.26 -22.00 5.76
C LYS A 209 -2.02 -20.61 5.22
N GLU A 210 -1.58 -19.72 6.13
CA GLU A 210 -1.14 -18.35 5.83
C GLU A 210 -0.41 -18.31 4.49
N ALA A 211 -1.04 -17.61 3.54
CA ALA A 211 -0.59 -17.46 2.17
C ALA A 211 0.63 -16.52 2.10
N GLY A 212 1.73 -16.90 2.75
CA GLY A 212 3.04 -16.35 2.48
C GLY A 212 3.47 -16.82 1.08
N ILE A 213 3.74 -15.88 0.18
CA ILE A 213 4.39 -16.21 -1.09
C ILE A 213 5.77 -16.79 -0.75
N ASP A 214 5.95 -18.09 -0.94
CA ASP A 214 7.24 -18.74 -0.76
C ASP A 214 8.16 -18.37 -1.94
N THR A 215 8.86 -17.26 -1.78
CA THR A 215 9.82 -16.74 -2.74
C THR A 215 10.97 -17.71 -3.02
N SER A 216 11.26 -18.64 -2.09
CA SER A 216 12.27 -19.68 -2.27
C SER A 216 11.84 -20.72 -3.31
N VAL A 217 10.55 -21.09 -3.32
CA VAL A 217 9.97 -22.00 -4.31
C VAL A 217 9.98 -21.36 -5.70
N LEU A 218 9.63 -20.08 -5.80
CA LEU A 218 9.69 -19.34 -7.07
C LEU A 218 11.13 -19.22 -7.60
N ALA A 219 12.09 -18.92 -6.72
CA ALA A 219 13.50 -18.83 -7.09
C ALA A 219 14.05 -20.18 -7.57
N LEU A 220 13.70 -21.28 -6.90
CA LEU A 220 14.05 -22.63 -7.33
C LEU A 220 13.44 -22.98 -8.69
N GLY A 221 12.16 -22.65 -8.91
CA GLY A 221 11.47 -22.87 -10.18
C GLY A 221 12.10 -22.10 -11.34
N LEU A 222 12.41 -20.82 -11.15
CA LEU A 222 13.11 -20.00 -12.14
C LEU A 222 14.51 -20.54 -12.47
N ARG A 223 15.24 -20.98 -11.44
CA ARG A 223 16.58 -21.55 -11.63
C ARG A 223 16.54 -22.85 -12.42
N ALA A 224 15.58 -23.73 -12.13
CA ALA A 224 15.36 -24.96 -12.87
C ALA A 224 15.02 -24.67 -14.34
N MET A 225 14.08 -23.75 -14.58
CA MET A 225 13.72 -23.33 -15.94
C MET A 225 14.91 -22.71 -16.70
N GLY A 226 15.75 -21.92 -16.02
CA GLY A 226 16.98 -21.38 -16.60
C GLY A 226 17.94 -22.47 -17.05
N ALA A 227 18.13 -23.52 -16.24
CA ALA A 227 18.97 -24.66 -16.62
C ALA A 227 18.41 -25.42 -17.83
N GLU A 228 17.09 -25.60 -17.91
CA GLU A 228 16.43 -26.24 -19.05
C GLU A 228 16.61 -25.44 -20.35
N LEU A 229 16.53 -24.10 -20.29
CA LEU A 229 16.72 -23.24 -21.45
C LEU A 229 18.16 -23.26 -21.97
N VAL A 230 19.15 -23.34 -21.07
CA VAL A 230 20.56 -23.50 -21.45
C VAL A 230 20.77 -24.81 -22.18
N ALA A 231 20.23 -25.92 -21.66
CA ALA A 231 20.31 -27.22 -22.33
C ALA A 231 19.69 -27.21 -23.74
N ILE A 232 18.54 -26.55 -23.90
CA ILE A 232 17.90 -26.37 -25.22
C ILE A 232 18.77 -25.54 -26.16
N ALA A 233 19.41 -24.47 -25.66
CA ALA A 233 20.31 -23.65 -26.46
C ALA A 233 21.51 -24.47 -26.95
N ASP A 234 22.13 -25.26 -26.08
CA ASP A 234 23.26 -26.14 -26.42
C ASP A 234 22.87 -27.19 -27.48
N GLU A 235 21.68 -27.79 -27.36
CA GLU A 235 21.14 -28.73 -28.35
C GLU A 235 20.90 -28.07 -29.72
N LEU A 236 20.42 -26.83 -29.74
CA LEU A 236 20.20 -26.07 -30.98
C LEU A 236 21.50 -25.63 -31.65
N GLU A 237 22.52 -25.26 -30.86
CA GLU A 237 23.85 -24.94 -31.38
C GLU A 237 24.57 -26.17 -31.94
N THR A 238 24.39 -27.34 -31.32
CA THR A 238 24.98 -28.61 -31.77
C THR A 238 24.33 -29.13 -33.06
N ASN A 239 23.07 -28.79 -33.33
CA ASN A 239 22.32 -29.19 -34.52
C ASN A 239 22.36 -28.16 -35.67
N ARG A 240 23.21 -27.13 -35.57
CA ARG A 240 23.38 -26.13 -36.63
C ARG A 240 24.25 -26.72 -37.76
N PRO A 241 23.75 -26.80 -39.01
CA PRO A 241 24.48 -27.39 -40.13
C PRO A 241 25.69 -26.57 -40.57
#